data_AF-A0AAW1K278-F1
#
_entry.id   AF-A0AAW1K278-F1
#
_cell.length_a   1.000
_cell.length_b   1.000
_cell.length_c   1.000
_cell.angle_alpha   90.00
_cell.angle_beta   90.00
_cell.angle_gamma   90.00
#
_symmetry.space_group_name_H-M   'P 1'
#
loop_
_entity.id
_entity.type
_entity.pdbx_description
1 polymer ?
#
loop_
_entity_poly.entity_id
_entity_poly.type
_entity_poly.pdbx_seq_one_letter_code
_entity_poly.pdbx_strand_id
1 'polypeptide(L)'
;MPKGKRKGKSDRDYRNNGSVQTSDDESFNDNASVVSNFSEVRSTDDGTDEVDEISQQEAFEEKLSEAIDGLTQKSAQGRCNCLEIICKALIKKYIPSYVLDRKLTLCDAVERCLKKGKEAEQAYAAQLAILLSVQLGALQDCEEVCGILKPVLLQTVNDKSVSATTRGKCCTALSLVTFLAGGEMGDVLHLMQQFEYIFAGSYLKGTGSVPNISADVALLHSTALSAWTLLFTLMSPGDVYRMLDNSDSFNPSLTQLSELLKSGHLDVRMSAGEALATVFELGCDYQDDFGENLKDDLVEVLHQLATDSHKYRAKKDRKQQRATFRDVLHYIESGEVPELQIKFGQECLILDSWVRRKQYDALCCILGPGINIHLSENDLLRDIFQLGTKILINDISIQRQTKLERHLVNAAAFKARTISRSKNRDKRSDF
;
A
#
# COMPACT_ATOMS: atom_id res chain seq x y z
N MET A 1 -19.74 61.56 -6.21
CA MET A 1 -20.99 61.43 -5.41
C MET A 1 -21.79 60.25 -5.93
N PRO A 2 -22.16 59.30 -5.06
CA PRO A 2 -23.49 58.70 -5.15
C PRO A 2 -24.28 58.95 -3.85
N LYS A 3 -25.54 59.33 -4.02
CA LYS A 3 -26.62 59.29 -3.01
C LYS A 3 -27.03 57.82 -2.84
N GLY A 4 -27.54 57.28 -1.73
CA GLY A 4 -28.08 57.86 -0.50
C GLY A 4 -28.35 56.75 0.53
N LYS A 5 -28.78 57.18 1.72
CA LYS A 5 -28.75 56.51 3.02
C LYS A 5 -29.97 55.61 3.35
N ARG A 6 -29.69 54.62 4.21
CA ARG A 6 -30.47 54.08 5.36
C ARG A 6 -31.67 53.14 5.12
N LYS A 7 -31.62 51.95 5.74
CA LYS A 7 -32.23 51.66 7.06
C LYS A 7 -31.86 50.26 7.55
N GLY A 8 -31.49 50.15 8.83
CA GLY A 8 -31.39 48.87 9.53
C GLY A 8 -32.74 48.40 10.07
N LYS A 9 -32.82 47.11 10.34
CA LYS A 9 -33.72 46.50 11.33
C LYS A 9 -33.13 45.17 11.78
N SER A 10 -33.00 45.03 13.09
CA SER A 10 -32.57 43.84 13.80
C SER A 10 -33.73 42.84 14.00
N ASP A 11 -33.32 41.61 14.28
CA ASP A 11 -33.98 40.48 14.94
C ASP A 11 -35.26 39.87 14.35
N ARG A 12 -35.11 38.59 13.98
CA ARG A 12 -35.84 37.50 14.63
C ARG A 12 -35.15 36.15 14.39
N ASP A 13 -34.93 35.45 15.50
CA ASP A 13 -34.62 34.02 15.62
C ASP A 13 -35.36 33.16 14.60
N TYR A 14 -34.69 32.18 13.99
CA TYR A 14 -35.20 30.81 13.91
C TYR A 14 -34.07 29.79 13.73
N ARG A 15 -34.14 28.84 14.64
CA ARG A 15 -33.48 27.53 14.73
C ARG A 15 -33.26 26.80 13.40
N ASN A 16 -32.11 26.15 13.35
CA ASN A 16 -31.88 24.76 12.92
C ASN A 16 -32.16 24.38 11.45
N ASN A 17 -31.23 23.59 10.91
CA ASN A 17 -31.27 22.83 9.67
C ASN A 17 -30.66 23.52 8.42
N GLY A 18 -29.38 23.21 8.20
CA GLY A 18 -28.64 23.53 6.97
C GLY A 18 -27.80 22.34 6.56
N SER A 19 -28.45 21.35 5.92
CA SER A 19 -27.80 20.33 5.12
C SER A 19 -27.03 21.00 3.98
N VAL A 20 -25.71 20.90 3.98
CA VAL A 20 -24.88 21.22 2.81
C VAL A 20 -24.29 19.91 2.31
N GLN A 21 -24.94 19.35 1.29
CA GLN A 21 -24.31 18.42 0.36
C GLN A 21 -23.55 19.23 -0.69
N THR A 22 -22.22 19.12 -0.67
CA THR A 22 -21.27 19.15 -1.80
C THR A 22 -19.91 18.74 -1.20
N SER A 23 -18.99 17.97 -1.76
CA SER A 23 -18.86 17.10 -2.92
C SER A 23 -17.45 16.50 -2.73
N ASP A 24 -17.33 15.19 -2.95
CA ASP A 24 -16.16 14.36 -3.27
C ASP A 24 -14.75 14.67 -2.70
N ASP A 25 -14.29 13.66 -1.95
CA ASP A 25 -13.06 12.88 -2.22
C ASP A 25 -11.74 13.65 -2.27
N GLU A 26 -10.96 13.59 -1.18
CA GLU A 26 -9.49 13.60 -1.15
C GLU A 26 -9.01 13.40 0.30
N SER A 27 -8.99 12.14 0.76
CA SER A 27 -8.31 11.74 2.00
C SER A 27 -6.89 11.26 1.68
N PHE A 28 -6.00 12.18 1.31
CA PHE A 28 -4.56 11.92 1.37
C PHE A 28 -4.05 12.28 2.76
N ASN A 29 -3.76 11.20 3.47
CA ASN A 29 -3.38 11.11 4.87
C ASN A 29 -2.05 11.81 5.11
N ASP A 30 -2.02 12.84 5.96
CA ASP A 30 -0.79 13.58 6.23
C ASP A 30 -0.82 14.23 7.62
N ASN A 31 -0.40 13.44 8.60
CA ASN A 31 0.49 13.80 9.71
C ASN A 31 0.40 12.69 10.76
N ALA A 32 1.57 12.27 11.25
CA ALA A 32 1.74 11.38 12.39
C ALA A 32 0.67 11.57 13.48
N SER A 33 0.11 10.45 13.92
CA SER A 33 -1.09 10.26 14.76
C SER A 33 -2.43 10.28 14.00
N VAL A 34 -2.73 9.17 13.30
CA VAL A 34 -4.10 8.83 12.92
C VAL A 34 -4.67 7.91 13.99
N VAL A 35 -5.35 8.50 14.97
CA VAL A 35 -6.36 7.76 15.73
C VAL A 35 -7.52 7.58 14.77
N SER A 36 -7.69 6.37 14.23
CA SER A 36 -8.89 6.01 13.50
C SER A 36 -10.09 6.19 14.45
N ASN A 37 -11.04 7.04 14.05
CA ASN A 37 -12.23 7.27 14.84
C ASN A 37 -13.02 5.96 14.92
N PHE A 38 -13.17 5.48 16.14
CA PHE A 38 -14.01 4.34 16.52
C PHE A 38 -15.44 4.57 16.02
N SER A 39 -15.91 3.77 15.06
CA SER A 39 -17.34 3.64 14.80
C SER A 39 -17.95 2.88 15.98
N GLU A 40 -18.77 3.57 16.78
CA GLU A 40 -19.54 2.95 17.86
C GLU A 40 -20.40 1.83 17.30
N VAL A 41 -20.01 0.58 17.58
CA VAL A 41 -20.89 -0.59 17.43
C VAL A 41 -22.01 -0.41 18.43
N ARG A 42 -23.20 -0.05 17.94
CA ARG A 42 -24.44 -0.16 18.72
C ARG A 42 -24.70 -1.65 18.94
N SER A 43 -24.67 -2.08 20.21
CA SER A 43 -25.15 -3.39 20.61
C SER A 43 -26.66 -3.42 20.40
N THR A 44 -27.13 -4.19 19.42
CA THR A 44 -28.52 -4.64 19.37
C THR A 44 -28.63 -6.04 19.98
N ASP A 45 -29.84 -6.30 20.45
CA ASP A 45 -30.28 -7.34 21.38
C ASP A 45 -30.24 -8.74 20.74
N ASP A 46 -29.81 -9.73 21.52
CA ASP A 46 -29.45 -11.08 21.10
C ASP A 46 -30.70 -11.99 21.00
N GLY A 47 -30.94 -12.57 19.82
CA GLY A 47 -31.99 -13.58 19.64
C GLY A 47 -32.54 -13.79 18.22
N THR A 48 -32.19 -12.96 17.23
CA THR A 48 -32.66 -13.11 15.83
C THR A 48 -31.56 -13.05 14.76
N ASP A 49 -30.31 -12.76 15.14
CA ASP A 49 -29.27 -12.35 14.19
C ASP A 49 -28.64 -13.50 13.39
N GLU A 50 -28.54 -14.72 13.93
CA GLU A 50 -27.87 -15.84 13.22
C GLU A 50 -28.58 -16.24 11.91
N VAL A 51 -29.91 -16.21 11.88
CA VAL A 51 -30.70 -16.55 10.68
C VAL A 51 -30.61 -15.45 9.62
N ASP A 52 -30.49 -14.19 10.05
CA ASP A 52 -30.29 -13.04 9.16
C ASP A 52 -28.86 -13.00 8.60
N GLU A 53 -27.85 -13.34 9.40
CA GLU A 53 -26.45 -13.43 8.96
C GLU A 53 -26.22 -14.51 7.90
N ILE A 54 -26.78 -15.72 8.09
CA ILE A 54 -26.70 -16.80 7.09
C ILE A 54 -27.39 -16.37 5.78
N SER A 55 -28.60 -15.81 5.88
CA SER A 55 -29.36 -15.34 4.71
C SER A 55 -28.62 -14.24 3.95
N GLN A 56 -27.96 -13.32 4.67
CA GLN A 56 -27.13 -12.26 4.07
C GLN A 56 -25.86 -12.80 3.41
N GLN A 57 -25.26 -13.86 3.98
CA GLN A 57 -24.10 -14.51 3.39
C GLN A 57 -24.49 -15.26 2.11
N GLU A 58 -25.59 -16.01 2.11
CA GLU A 58 -26.11 -16.70 0.92
C GLU A 58 -26.43 -15.72 -0.21
N ALA A 59 -27.16 -14.63 0.10
CA ALA A 59 -27.48 -13.59 -0.90
C ALA A 59 -26.24 -12.87 -1.44
N PHE A 60 -25.16 -12.81 -0.66
CA PHE A 60 -23.88 -12.27 -1.11
C PHE A 60 -23.16 -13.24 -2.06
N GLU A 61 -23.13 -14.54 -1.72
CA GLU A 61 -22.52 -15.58 -2.56
C GLU A 61 -23.29 -15.83 -3.85
N GLU A 62 -24.61 -15.68 -3.85
CA GLU A 62 -25.45 -15.72 -5.05
C GLU A 62 -25.04 -14.62 -6.04
N LYS A 63 -24.98 -13.36 -5.58
CA LYS A 63 -24.53 -12.23 -6.41
C LYS A 63 -23.11 -12.41 -6.92
N LEU A 64 -22.23 -13.00 -6.11
CA LEU A 64 -20.87 -13.29 -6.52
C LEU A 64 -20.84 -14.38 -7.61
N SER A 65 -21.69 -15.39 -7.48
CA SER A 65 -21.84 -16.46 -8.48
C SER A 65 -22.36 -15.92 -9.81
N GLU A 66 -23.38 -15.06 -9.78
CA GLU A 66 -23.88 -14.36 -10.99
C GLU A 66 -22.79 -13.53 -11.67
N ALA A 67 -21.94 -12.84 -10.89
CA ALA A 67 -20.83 -12.08 -11.42
C ALA A 67 -19.78 -12.99 -12.07
N ILE A 68 -19.47 -14.15 -11.47
CA ILE A 68 -18.54 -15.13 -12.03
C ILE A 68 -19.08 -15.71 -13.35
N ASP A 69 -20.36 -16.07 -13.41
CA ASP A 69 -20.99 -16.53 -14.65
C ASP A 69 -20.93 -15.46 -15.75
N GLY A 70 -21.07 -14.19 -15.35
CA GLY A 70 -20.95 -13.02 -16.21
C GLY A 70 -19.56 -12.80 -16.83
N LEU A 71 -18.51 -13.47 -16.36
CA LEU A 71 -17.15 -13.37 -16.94
C LEU A 71 -17.07 -13.93 -18.36
N THR A 72 -18.06 -14.68 -18.82
CA THR A 72 -18.13 -15.25 -20.18
C THR A 72 -19.01 -14.46 -21.14
N GLN A 73 -19.56 -13.32 -20.70
CA GLN A 73 -20.41 -12.47 -21.54
C GLN A 73 -19.71 -12.02 -22.83
N LYS A 74 -20.48 -11.91 -23.92
CA LYS A 74 -20.00 -11.39 -25.21
C LYS A 74 -19.52 -9.93 -25.11
N SER A 75 -20.20 -9.13 -24.29
CA SER A 75 -19.86 -7.71 -24.08
C SER A 75 -18.58 -7.55 -23.26
N ALA A 76 -17.60 -6.83 -23.80
CA ALA A 76 -16.37 -6.46 -23.08
C ALA A 76 -16.67 -5.64 -21.82
N GLN A 77 -17.55 -4.64 -21.93
CA GLN A 77 -17.96 -3.84 -20.78
C GLN A 77 -18.69 -4.67 -19.72
N GLY A 78 -19.51 -5.64 -20.15
CA GLY A 78 -20.19 -6.56 -19.24
C GLY A 78 -19.19 -7.37 -18.41
N ARG A 79 -18.17 -7.93 -19.06
CA ARG A 79 -17.07 -8.63 -18.38
C ARG A 79 -16.29 -7.73 -17.41
N CYS A 80 -15.97 -6.50 -17.81
CA CYS A 80 -15.33 -5.52 -16.90
C CYS A 80 -16.15 -5.31 -15.62
N ASN A 81 -17.45 -5.08 -15.75
CA ASN A 81 -18.32 -4.83 -14.61
C ASN A 81 -18.37 -6.05 -13.68
N CYS A 82 -18.42 -7.26 -14.24
CA CYS A 82 -18.37 -8.50 -13.46
C CYS A 82 -17.03 -8.66 -12.71
N LEU A 83 -15.90 -8.42 -13.37
CA LEU A 83 -14.58 -8.46 -12.72
C LEU A 83 -14.47 -7.43 -11.59
N GLU A 84 -14.98 -6.22 -11.80
CA GLU A 84 -15.01 -5.17 -10.78
C GLU A 84 -15.84 -5.58 -9.56
N ILE A 85 -17.02 -6.16 -9.78
CA ILE A 85 -17.89 -6.66 -8.70
C ILE A 85 -17.17 -7.73 -7.88
N ILE A 86 -16.52 -8.70 -8.55
CA ILE A 86 -15.75 -9.75 -7.88
C ILE A 86 -14.61 -9.15 -7.07
N CYS A 87 -13.81 -8.25 -7.65
CA CYS A 87 -12.69 -7.62 -6.94
C CYS A 87 -13.18 -6.86 -5.69
N LYS A 88 -14.24 -6.06 -5.82
CA LYS A 88 -14.83 -5.32 -4.68
C LYS A 88 -15.35 -6.26 -3.59
N ALA A 89 -15.95 -7.39 -3.98
CA ALA A 89 -16.44 -8.40 -3.06
C ALA A 89 -15.29 -9.01 -2.24
N LEU A 90 -14.21 -9.42 -2.90
CA LEU A 90 -13.03 -10.03 -2.26
C LEU A 90 -12.18 -9.03 -1.47
N ILE A 91 -12.23 -7.74 -1.79
CA ILE A 91 -11.64 -6.70 -0.94
C ILE A 91 -12.44 -6.52 0.35
N LYS A 92 -13.78 -6.57 0.24
CA LYS A 92 -14.70 -6.26 1.35
C LYS A 92 -14.87 -7.42 2.34
N LYS A 93 -14.76 -8.67 1.89
CA LYS A 93 -14.96 -9.86 2.71
C LYS A 93 -13.85 -10.89 2.49
N TYR A 94 -13.46 -11.58 3.56
CA TYR A 94 -12.62 -12.78 3.50
C TYR A 94 -13.54 -14.02 3.46
N ILE A 95 -13.50 -14.76 2.34
CA ILE A 95 -14.38 -15.90 2.03
C ILE A 95 -13.58 -17.06 1.38
N PRO A 96 -12.57 -17.62 2.08
CA PRO A 96 -11.61 -18.59 1.53
C PRO A 96 -12.29 -19.82 0.91
N SER A 97 -13.25 -20.44 1.60
CA SER A 97 -13.90 -21.68 1.14
C SER A 97 -14.65 -21.48 -0.18
N TYR A 98 -15.38 -20.38 -0.33
CA TYR A 98 -16.11 -20.07 -1.56
C TYR A 98 -15.17 -19.89 -2.76
N VAL A 99 -14.03 -19.23 -2.53
CA VAL A 99 -12.99 -18.99 -3.55
C VAL A 99 -12.26 -20.28 -3.89
N LEU A 100 -11.95 -21.12 -2.90
CA LEU A 100 -11.29 -22.42 -3.07
C LEU A 100 -12.06 -23.32 -4.04
N ASP A 101 -13.38 -23.44 -3.87
CA ASP A 101 -14.25 -24.25 -4.72
C ASP A 101 -14.28 -23.79 -6.18
N ARG A 102 -13.89 -22.53 -6.45
CA ARG A 102 -13.96 -21.88 -7.77
C ARG A 102 -12.59 -21.45 -8.29
N LYS A 103 -11.49 -21.83 -7.62
CA LYS A 103 -10.14 -21.31 -7.92
C LYS A 103 -9.75 -21.49 -9.37
N LEU A 104 -10.02 -22.66 -9.95
CA LEU A 104 -9.66 -22.97 -11.34
C LEU A 104 -10.47 -22.14 -12.35
N THR A 105 -11.77 -21.97 -12.11
CA THR A 105 -12.64 -21.12 -12.94
C THR A 105 -12.20 -19.66 -12.92
N LEU A 106 -11.83 -19.17 -11.73
CA LEU A 106 -11.34 -17.79 -11.55
C LEU A 106 -9.96 -17.62 -12.20
N CYS A 107 -9.07 -18.60 -12.11
CA CYS A 107 -7.78 -18.58 -12.79
C CYS A 107 -7.93 -18.57 -14.32
N ASP A 108 -8.77 -19.43 -14.89
CA ASP A 108 -9.05 -19.43 -16.34
C ASP A 108 -9.60 -18.07 -16.80
N ALA A 109 -10.50 -17.47 -16.01
CA ALA A 109 -11.03 -16.14 -16.31
C ALA A 109 -9.93 -15.08 -16.31
N VAL A 110 -9.02 -15.09 -15.32
CA VAL A 110 -7.86 -14.18 -15.27
C VAL A 110 -6.97 -14.38 -16.49
N GLU A 111 -6.58 -15.62 -16.81
CA GLU A 111 -5.74 -15.92 -17.96
C GLU A 111 -6.36 -15.43 -19.27
N ARG A 112 -7.65 -15.70 -19.48
CA ARG A 112 -8.38 -15.27 -20.67
C ARG A 112 -8.45 -13.75 -20.79
N CYS A 113 -8.71 -13.06 -19.69
CA CYS A 113 -8.78 -11.60 -19.67
C CYS A 113 -7.41 -10.96 -19.91
N LEU A 114 -6.32 -11.53 -19.37
CA LEU A 114 -4.96 -11.06 -19.65
C LEU A 114 -4.55 -11.28 -21.12
N LYS A 115 -4.84 -12.48 -21.68
CA LYS A 115 -4.46 -12.85 -23.05
C LYS A 115 -5.29 -12.15 -24.14
N LYS A 116 -6.58 -11.89 -23.90
CA LYS A 116 -7.54 -11.44 -24.94
C LYS A 116 -8.31 -10.17 -24.59
N GLY A 117 -8.28 -9.74 -23.33
CA GLY A 117 -9.00 -8.56 -22.86
C GLY A 117 -8.34 -7.26 -23.30
N LYS A 118 -9.09 -6.17 -23.18
CA LYS A 118 -8.55 -4.80 -23.32
C LYS A 118 -8.00 -4.31 -21.98
N GLU A 119 -7.33 -3.16 -21.99
CA GLU A 119 -6.67 -2.56 -20.83
C GLU A 119 -7.49 -2.59 -19.53
N ALA A 120 -8.78 -2.23 -19.55
CA ALA A 120 -9.63 -2.30 -18.36
C ALA A 120 -9.87 -3.74 -17.86
N GLU A 121 -10.14 -4.70 -18.75
CA GLU A 121 -10.29 -6.13 -18.38
C GLU A 121 -8.98 -6.68 -17.83
N GLN A 122 -7.84 -6.34 -18.45
CA GLN A 122 -6.52 -6.78 -18.01
C GLN A 122 -6.16 -6.21 -16.65
N ALA A 123 -6.51 -4.95 -16.37
CA ALA A 123 -6.28 -4.31 -15.08
C ALA A 123 -7.05 -5.02 -13.94
N TYR A 124 -8.34 -5.30 -14.14
CA TYR A 124 -9.11 -6.04 -13.13
C TYR A 124 -8.67 -7.50 -13.03
N ALA A 125 -8.26 -8.14 -14.12
CA ALA A 125 -7.74 -9.51 -14.08
C ALA A 125 -6.42 -9.59 -13.28
N ALA A 126 -5.51 -8.64 -13.47
CA ALA A 126 -4.28 -8.54 -12.68
C ALA A 126 -4.60 -8.32 -11.18
N GLN A 127 -5.59 -7.48 -10.86
CA GLN A 127 -6.04 -7.28 -9.48
C GLN A 127 -6.67 -8.55 -8.89
N LEU A 128 -7.51 -9.25 -9.66
CA LEU A 128 -8.15 -10.49 -9.24
C LEU A 128 -7.11 -11.58 -8.94
N ALA A 129 -6.05 -11.70 -9.73
CA ALA A 129 -4.95 -12.65 -9.46
C ALA A 129 -4.38 -12.52 -8.04
N ILE A 130 -4.18 -11.28 -7.59
CA ILE A 130 -3.69 -10.98 -6.24
C ILE A 130 -4.75 -11.32 -5.20
N LEU A 131 -6.01 -10.94 -5.45
CA LEU A 131 -7.10 -11.19 -4.52
C LEU A 131 -7.37 -12.68 -4.34
N LEU A 132 -7.19 -13.52 -5.36
CA LEU A 132 -7.24 -14.98 -5.21
C LEU A 132 -6.18 -15.47 -4.23
N SER A 133 -4.94 -14.98 -4.36
CA SER A 133 -3.82 -15.34 -3.47
C SER A 133 -4.09 -14.89 -2.03
N VAL A 134 -4.59 -13.66 -1.85
CA VAL A 134 -4.99 -13.13 -0.54
C VAL A 134 -6.10 -13.98 0.08
N GLN A 135 -7.11 -14.37 -0.69
CA GLN A 135 -8.27 -15.10 -0.19
C GLN A 135 -7.96 -16.55 0.18
N LEU A 136 -7.09 -17.22 -0.59
CA LEU A 136 -6.85 -18.65 -0.37
C LEU A 136 -6.03 -18.87 0.90
N GLY A 137 -5.00 -18.05 1.15
CA GLY A 137 -4.23 -18.00 2.40
C GLY A 137 -3.42 -19.26 2.76
N ALA A 138 -3.89 -20.44 2.38
CA ALA A 138 -3.21 -21.71 2.49
C ALA A 138 -2.05 -21.75 1.49
N LEU A 139 -0.83 -21.93 2.01
CA LEU A 139 0.40 -21.89 1.22
C LEU A 139 0.29 -22.72 -0.07
N GLN A 140 -0.21 -23.96 0.01
CA GLN A 140 -0.36 -24.83 -1.16
C GLN A 140 -1.34 -24.30 -2.22
N ASP A 141 -2.49 -23.77 -1.82
CA ASP A 141 -3.48 -23.23 -2.75
C ASP A 141 -2.99 -21.90 -3.37
N CYS A 142 -2.28 -21.09 -2.59
CA CYS A 142 -1.65 -19.87 -3.08
C CYS A 142 -0.53 -20.17 -4.09
N GLU A 143 0.30 -21.18 -3.81
CA GLU A 143 1.33 -21.69 -4.74
C GLU A 143 0.73 -22.19 -6.05
N GLU A 144 -0.38 -22.93 -6.00
CA GLU A 144 -1.05 -23.43 -7.21
C GLU A 144 -1.57 -22.26 -8.08
N VAL A 145 -2.25 -21.29 -7.47
CA VAL A 145 -2.71 -20.08 -8.18
C VAL A 145 -1.53 -19.30 -8.77
N CYS A 146 -0.43 -19.17 -8.00
CA CYS A 146 0.80 -18.56 -8.49
C CYS A 146 1.36 -19.30 -9.70
N GLY A 147 1.46 -20.63 -9.63
CA GLY A 147 1.94 -21.48 -10.72
C GLY A 147 1.10 -21.36 -12.00
N ILE A 148 -0.22 -21.25 -11.88
CA ILE A 148 -1.13 -21.07 -13.03
C ILE A 148 -0.99 -19.68 -13.65
N LEU A 149 -0.94 -18.61 -12.83
CA LEU A 149 -1.06 -17.23 -13.32
C LEU A 149 0.30 -16.57 -13.63
N LYS A 150 1.39 -17.02 -13.00
CA LYS A 150 2.75 -16.48 -13.21
C LYS A 150 3.16 -16.45 -14.70
N PRO A 151 2.97 -17.51 -15.51
CA PRO A 151 3.39 -17.50 -16.91
C PRO A 151 2.71 -16.41 -17.74
N VAL A 152 1.39 -16.23 -17.61
CA VAL A 152 0.65 -15.20 -18.37
C VAL A 152 0.96 -13.80 -17.89
N LEU A 153 1.15 -13.60 -16.58
CA LEU A 153 1.56 -12.32 -16.00
C LEU A 153 2.95 -11.93 -16.50
N LEU A 154 3.92 -12.84 -16.44
CA LEU A 154 5.28 -12.61 -16.90
C LEU A 154 5.34 -12.31 -18.40
N GLN A 155 4.57 -13.07 -19.22
CA GLN A 155 4.43 -12.79 -20.64
C GLN A 155 3.91 -11.38 -20.89
N THR A 156 2.86 -10.97 -20.17
CA THR A 156 2.24 -9.64 -20.32
C THR A 156 3.20 -8.53 -19.88
N VAL A 157 3.94 -8.72 -18.79
CA VAL A 157 4.97 -7.78 -18.30
C VAL A 157 6.06 -7.53 -19.34
N ASN A 158 6.46 -8.57 -20.09
CA ASN A 158 7.54 -8.50 -21.07
C ASN A 158 7.09 -8.13 -22.50
N ASP A 159 5.78 -8.15 -22.78
CA ASP A 159 5.25 -7.77 -24.10
C ASP A 159 5.20 -6.25 -24.27
N LYS A 160 6.14 -5.71 -25.05
CA LYS A 160 6.23 -4.26 -25.34
C LYS A 160 5.07 -3.71 -26.17
N SER A 161 4.20 -4.56 -26.73
CA SER A 161 2.99 -4.13 -27.44
C SER A 161 1.82 -3.84 -26.48
N VAL A 162 1.88 -4.32 -25.25
CA VAL A 162 0.90 -4.04 -24.18
C VAL A 162 1.17 -2.66 -23.58
N SER A 163 0.11 -1.94 -23.19
CA SER A 163 0.24 -0.59 -22.62
C SER A 163 1.11 -0.59 -21.36
N ALA A 164 1.85 0.50 -21.14
CA ALA A 164 2.70 0.65 -19.95
C ALA A 164 1.90 0.51 -18.65
N THR A 165 0.66 1.01 -18.64
CA THR A 165 -0.28 0.88 -17.52
C THR A 165 -0.61 -0.58 -17.21
N THR A 166 -1.04 -1.37 -18.21
CA THR A 166 -1.35 -2.80 -18.02
C THR A 166 -0.11 -3.57 -17.58
N ARG A 167 1.05 -3.31 -18.20
CA ARG A 167 2.32 -3.93 -17.81
C ARG A 167 2.65 -3.62 -16.35
N GLY A 168 2.45 -2.39 -15.91
CA GLY A 168 2.64 -1.98 -14.51
C GLY A 168 1.71 -2.74 -13.56
N LYS A 169 0.42 -2.84 -13.88
CA LYS A 169 -0.53 -3.65 -13.09
C LYS A 169 -0.12 -5.11 -13.01
N CYS A 170 0.41 -5.67 -14.09
CA CYS A 170 0.94 -7.03 -14.09
C CYS A 170 2.24 -7.18 -13.30
N CYS A 171 3.12 -6.15 -13.24
CA CYS A 171 4.27 -6.15 -12.35
C CYS A 171 3.84 -6.27 -10.89
N THR A 172 2.87 -5.43 -10.46
CA THR A 172 2.30 -5.48 -9.11
C THR A 172 1.67 -6.84 -8.81
N ALA A 173 0.89 -7.38 -9.76
CA ALA A 173 0.26 -8.68 -9.59
C ALA A 173 1.29 -9.81 -9.47
N LEU A 174 2.28 -9.82 -10.34
CA LEU A 174 3.32 -10.84 -10.36
C LEU A 174 4.16 -10.82 -9.07
N SER A 175 4.54 -9.64 -8.57
CA SER A 175 5.28 -9.55 -7.31
C SER A 175 4.44 -9.96 -6.11
N LEU A 176 3.17 -9.53 -6.02
CA LEU A 176 2.32 -9.85 -4.87
C LEU A 176 1.91 -11.32 -4.84
N VAL A 177 1.56 -11.91 -5.97
CA VAL A 177 1.23 -13.34 -6.05
C VAL A 177 2.46 -14.19 -5.69
N THR A 178 3.66 -13.78 -6.12
CA THR A 178 4.92 -14.46 -5.72
C THR A 178 5.22 -14.30 -4.23
N PHE A 179 5.07 -13.08 -3.70
CA PHE A 179 5.27 -12.76 -2.28
C PHE A 179 4.33 -13.57 -1.38
N LEU A 180 3.05 -13.63 -1.72
CA LEU A 180 2.03 -14.34 -0.94
C LEU A 180 2.18 -15.86 -1.02
N ALA A 181 2.68 -16.39 -2.14
CA ALA A 181 2.89 -17.82 -2.32
C ALA A 181 4.17 -18.36 -1.66
N GLY A 182 5.08 -17.51 -1.16
CA GLY A 182 6.31 -17.97 -0.52
C GLY A 182 7.25 -18.76 -1.44
N GLY A 183 7.27 -18.42 -2.74
CA GLY A 183 7.99 -19.18 -3.76
C GLY A 183 9.51 -19.27 -3.55
N GLU A 184 10.16 -20.21 -4.26
CA GLU A 184 11.60 -20.45 -4.14
C GLU A 184 12.45 -19.21 -4.48
N MET A 185 13.55 -19.00 -3.74
CA MET A 185 14.39 -17.81 -3.92
C MET A 185 14.97 -17.67 -5.33
N GLY A 186 15.25 -18.78 -6.02
CA GLY A 186 15.72 -18.73 -7.42
C GLY A 186 14.69 -18.08 -8.36
N ASP A 187 13.41 -18.38 -8.13
CA ASP A 187 12.29 -17.79 -8.87
C ASP A 187 12.09 -16.30 -8.53
N VAL A 188 12.25 -15.96 -7.24
CA VAL A 188 12.20 -14.57 -6.75
C VAL A 188 13.29 -13.73 -7.42
N LEU A 189 14.54 -14.20 -7.41
CA LEU A 189 15.68 -13.52 -8.04
C LEU A 189 15.51 -13.37 -9.55
N HIS A 190 14.98 -14.39 -10.23
CA HIS A 190 14.68 -14.30 -11.65
C HIS A 190 13.65 -13.20 -11.95
N LEU A 191 12.56 -13.14 -11.18
CA LEU A 191 11.54 -12.10 -11.34
C LEU A 191 12.08 -10.69 -11.02
N MET A 192 12.90 -10.57 -9.99
CA MET A 192 13.60 -9.32 -9.69
C MET A 192 14.46 -8.86 -10.86
N GLN A 193 15.20 -9.76 -11.52
CA GLN A 193 15.95 -9.41 -12.73
C GLN A 193 15.05 -8.93 -13.87
N GLN A 194 13.85 -9.52 -14.04
CA GLN A 194 12.89 -9.07 -15.05
C GLN A 194 12.36 -7.66 -14.74
N PHE A 195 12.09 -7.35 -13.48
CA PHE A 195 11.69 -6.00 -13.07
C PHE A 195 12.82 -4.98 -13.23
N GLU A 196 14.05 -5.36 -12.90
CA GLU A 196 15.25 -4.55 -13.13
C GLU A 196 15.38 -4.16 -14.60
N TYR A 197 15.25 -5.13 -15.52
CA TYR A 197 15.32 -4.84 -16.95
C TYR A 197 14.29 -3.79 -17.41
N ILE A 198 13.15 -3.70 -16.73
CA ILE A 198 12.13 -2.69 -17.01
C ILE A 198 12.56 -1.32 -16.47
N PHE A 199 12.86 -1.22 -15.18
CA PHE A 199 13.18 0.08 -14.59
C PHE A 199 14.59 0.59 -14.92
N ALA A 200 15.46 -0.26 -15.47
CA ALA A 200 16.76 0.11 -16.02
C ALA A 200 16.66 1.17 -17.13
N GLY A 201 15.50 1.28 -17.79
CA GLY A 201 15.21 2.39 -18.71
C GLY A 201 15.22 3.79 -18.06
N SER A 202 15.19 3.86 -16.72
CA SER A 202 15.35 5.09 -15.93
C SER A 202 16.78 5.36 -15.46
N TYR A 203 17.74 4.44 -15.68
CA TYR A 203 19.14 4.67 -15.31
C TYR A 203 19.74 5.84 -16.10
N LEU A 204 20.78 6.45 -15.52
CA LEU A 204 21.56 7.45 -16.25
C LEU A 204 22.15 6.82 -17.51
N LYS A 205 22.17 7.62 -18.58
CA LYS A 205 22.87 7.22 -19.80
C LYS A 205 24.38 7.21 -19.52
N GLY A 206 25.17 6.54 -20.36
CA GLY A 206 26.65 6.55 -20.24
C GLY A 206 27.30 7.96 -20.27
N THR A 207 26.53 8.99 -20.63
CA THR A 207 26.91 10.41 -20.55
C THR A 207 26.59 11.08 -19.20
N GLY A 208 26.04 10.35 -18.22
CA GLY A 208 25.57 10.86 -16.93
C GLY A 208 24.24 11.62 -16.98
N SER A 209 23.60 11.71 -18.15
CA SER A 209 22.33 12.44 -18.31
C SER A 209 21.11 11.59 -17.99
N VAL A 210 20.10 12.18 -17.36
CA VAL A 210 18.80 11.55 -17.07
C VAL A 210 18.07 11.22 -18.39
N PRO A 211 17.48 10.02 -18.53
CA PRO A 211 16.73 9.66 -19.73
C PRO A 211 15.43 10.45 -19.84
N ASN A 212 15.06 10.80 -21.08
CA ASN A 212 13.79 11.45 -21.37
C ASN A 212 12.75 10.38 -21.70
N ILE A 213 11.87 10.08 -20.74
CA ILE A 213 10.81 9.08 -20.84
C ILE A 213 9.44 9.73 -20.61
N SER A 214 8.38 9.16 -21.19
CA SER A 214 7.01 9.62 -20.96
C SER A 214 6.55 9.33 -19.52
N ALA A 215 5.50 10.03 -19.07
CA ALA A 215 4.90 9.81 -17.75
C ALA A 215 4.42 8.36 -17.56
N ASP A 216 3.77 7.78 -18.56
CA ASP A 216 3.27 6.39 -18.48
C ASP A 216 4.40 5.36 -18.34
N VAL A 217 5.52 5.58 -19.04
CA VAL A 217 6.71 4.72 -18.94
C VAL A 217 7.38 4.91 -17.59
N ALA A 218 7.44 6.14 -17.07
CA ALA A 218 7.97 6.41 -15.74
C ALA A 218 7.13 5.73 -14.64
N LEU A 219 5.80 5.72 -14.77
CA LEU A 219 4.90 5.02 -13.86
C LEU A 219 5.12 3.50 -13.91
N LEU A 220 5.32 2.93 -15.11
CA LEU A 220 5.71 1.53 -15.26
C LEU A 220 7.04 1.23 -14.56
N HIS A 221 8.06 2.07 -14.74
CA HIS A 221 9.37 1.88 -14.10
C HIS A 221 9.27 2.00 -12.57
N SER A 222 8.52 2.97 -12.05
CA SER A 222 8.23 3.10 -10.62
C SER A 222 7.51 1.86 -10.07
N THR A 223 6.51 1.36 -10.79
CA THR A 223 5.77 0.16 -10.39
C THR A 223 6.66 -1.09 -10.41
N ALA A 224 7.51 -1.24 -11.42
CA ALA A 224 8.48 -2.33 -11.51
C ALA A 224 9.53 -2.25 -10.39
N LEU A 225 10.03 -1.06 -10.06
CA LEU A 225 10.94 -0.87 -8.92
C LEU A 225 10.27 -1.19 -7.59
N SER A 226 9.02 -0.75 -7.39
CA SER A 226 8.23 -1.08 -6.20
C SER A 226 7.98 -2.60 -6.07
N ALA A 227 7.69 -3.27 -7.18
CA ALA A 227 7.53 -4.72 -7.27
C ALA A 227 8.85 -5.47 -6.96
N TRP A 228 9.97 -4.97 -7.48
CA TRP A 228 11.30 -5.44 -7.15
C TRP A 228 11.60 -5.30 -5.66
N THR A 229 11.32 -4.14 -5.06
CA THR A 229 11.55 -3.89 -3.63
C THR A 229 10.70 -4.80 -2.75
N LEU A 230 9.44 -5.08 -3.14
CA LEU A 230 8.61 -6.04 -2.41
C LEU A 230 9.25 -7.43 -2.39
N LEU A 231 9.71 -7.93 -3.54
CA LEU A 231 10.38 -9.23 -3.62
C LEU A 231 11.73 -9.22 -2.88
N PHE A 232 12.44 -8.10 -2.91
CA PHE A 232 13.68 -7.91 -2.16
C PHE A 232 13.48 -8.12 -0.64
N THR A 233 12.29 -7.81 -0.10
CA THR A 233 11.98 -8.05 1.32
C THR A 233 12.00 -9.53 1.75
N LEU A 234 11.99 -10.47 0.80
CA LEU A 234 12.08 -11.91 1.07
C LEU A 234 13.53 -12.39 1.25
N MET A 235 14.52 -11.57 0.90
CA MET A 235 15.93 -11.94 0.98
C MET A 235 16.43 -11.92 2.43
N SER A 236 17.35 -12.82 2.76
CA SER A 236 18.02 -12.79 4.06
C SER A 236 19.05 -11.64 4.09
N PRO A 237 19.26 -10.96 5.24
CA PRO A 237 20.27 -9.92 5.39
C PRO A 237 21.68 -10.34 4.90
N GLY A 238 22.08 -11.59 5.17
CA GLY A 238 23.38 -12.10 4.76
C GLY A 238 23.52 -12.29 3.24
N ASP A 239 22.45 -12.66 2.54
CA ASP A 239 22.46 -12.75 1.07
C ASP A 239 22.49 -11.36 0.44
N VAL A 240 21.72 -10.41 0.99
CA VAL A 240 21.74 -9.00 0.59
C VAL A 240 23.16 -8.44 0.64
N TYR A 241 23.84 -8.59 1.78
CA TYR A 241 25.21 -8.11 1.96
C TYR A 241 26.15 -8.72 0.92
N ARG A 242 26.14 -10.06 0.74
CA ARG A 242 27.03 -10.74 -0.22
C ARG A 242 26.78 -10.31 -1.67
N MET A 243 25.53 -10.06 -2.04
CA MET A 243 25.15 -9.75 -3.41
C MET A 243 25.42 -8.30 -3.79
N LEU A 244 25.17 -7.34 -2.88
CA LEU A 244 25.30 -5.90 -3.15
C LEU A 244 26.64 -5.29 -2.76
N ASP A 245 27.32 -5.81 -1.74
CA ASP A 245 28.60 -5.24 -1.27
C ASP A 245 29.80 -5.74 -2.11
N ASN A 246 29.73 -6.95 -2.66
CA ASN A 246 30.89 -7.66 -3.18
C ASN A 246 30.78 -8.17 -4.64
N SER A 247 29.81 -7.73 -5.46
CA SER A 247 29.65 -8.32 -6.79
C SER A 247 29.28 -7.38 -7.94
N ASP A 248 29.96 -7.56 -9.08
CA ASP A 248 29.57 -7.09 -10.43
C ASP A 248 28.35 -7.86 -11.00
N SER A 249 27.80 -8.82 -10.25
CA SER A 249 26.88 -9.83 -10.75
C SER A 249 25.41 -9.59 -10.42
N PHE A 250 25.12 -8.70 -9.46
CA PHE A 250 23.76 -8.36 -9.08
C PHE A 250 23.42 -6.93 -9.49
N ASN A 251 22.31 -6.76 -10.20
CA ASN A 251 21.78 -5.46 -10.60
C ASN A 251 20.37 -5.30 -9.99
N PRO A 252 20.01 -4.08 -9.55
CA PRO A 252 20.83 -2.87 -9.53
C PRO A 252 21.90 -2.86 -8.43
N SER A 253 23.01 -2.15 -8.68
CA SER A 253 23.94 -1.73 -7.62
C SER A 253 23.36 -0.59 -6.77
N LEU A 254 23.94 -0.35 -5.60
CA LEU A 254 23.55 0.78 -4.73
C LEU A 254 23.67 2.13 -5.47
N THR A 255 24.71 2.29 -6.28
CA THR A 255 24.91 3.49 -7.11
C THR A 255 23.79 3.66 -8.12
N GLN A 256 23.39 2.59 -8.82
CA GLN A 256 22.30 2.65 -9.79
C GLN A 256 20.96 2.98 -9.11
N LEU A 257 20.69 2.44 -7.92
CA LEU A 257 19.51 2.80 -7.14
C LEU A 257 19.53 4.27 -6.73
N SER A 258 20.67 4.78 -6.24
CA SER A 258 20.85 6.19 -5.89
C SER A 258 20.66 7.13 -7.09
N GLU A 259 21.14 6.74 -8.26
CA GLU A 259 20.96 7.51 -9.49
C GLU A 259 19.49 7.70 -9.90
N LEU A 260 18.61 6.76 -9.59
CA LEU A 260 17.17 6.88 -9.87
C LEU A 260 16.52 8.04 -9.11
N LEU A 261 17.10 8.49 -7.99
CA LEU A 261 16.68 9.70 -7.27
C LEU A 261 16.80 10.98 -8.10
N LYS A 262 17.62 10.97 -9.15
CA LYS A 262 17.80 12.11 -10.08
C LYS A 262 16.72 12.17 -11.16
N SER A 263 15.82 11.18 -11.23
CA SER A 263 14.74 11.13 -12.22
C SER A 263 13.89 12.41 -12.22
N GLY A 264 13.42 12.83 -13.41
CA GLY A 264 12.47 13.93 -13.55
C GLY A 264 11.07 13.61 -13.00
N HIS A 265 10.73 12.33 -12.90
CA HIS A 265 9.40 11.83 -12.53
C HIS A 265 9.33 11.55 -11.03
N LEU A 266 8.27 12.04 -10.36
CA LEU A 266 8.11 11.90 -8.91
C LEU A 266 8.07 10.44 -8.50
N ASP A 267 7.22 9.63 -9.11
CA ASP A 267 6.97 8.25 -8.69
C ASP A 267 8.26 7.40 -8.72
N VAL A 268 9.11 7.60 -9.72
CA VAL A 268 10.42 6.93 -9.81
C VAL A 268 11.32 7.31 -8.64
N ARG A 269 11.37 8.60 -8.27
CA ARG A 269 12.15 9.04 -7.11
C ARG A 269 11.61 8.44 -5.81
N MET A 270 10.29 8.47 -5.61
CA MET A 270 9.66 7.92 -4.40
C MET A 270 9.97 6.43 -4.25
N SER A 271 9.77 5.65 -5.30
CA SER A 271 10.09 4.21 -5.29
C SER A 271 11.58 3.94 -5.09
N ALA A 272 12.47 4.78 -5.62
CA ALA A 272 13.91 4.63 -5.41
C ALA A 272 14.32 4.95 -3.96
N GLY A 273 13.72 5.96 -3.34
CA GLY A 273 13.95 6.28 -1.93
C GLY A 273 13.51 5.16 -1.00
N GLU A 274 12.33 4.58 -1.25
CA GLU A 274 11.85 3.39 -0.52
C GLU A 274 12.78 2.18 -0.75
N ALA A 275 13.17 1.92 -2.00
CA ALA A 275 14.06 0.82 -2.33
C ALA A 275 15.40 0.95 -1.60
N LEU A 276 16.01 2.15 -1.58
CA LEU A 276 17.25 2.40 -0.86
C LEU A 276 17.06 2.18 0.64
N ALA A 277 16.00 2.70 1.25
CA ALA A 277 15.76 2.49 2.68
C ALA A 277 15.62 1.01 3.03
N THR A 278 14.88 0.22 2.23
CA THR A 278 14.76 -1.23 2.42
C THR A 278 16.09 -1.97 2.22
N VAL A 279 16.89 -1.57 1.21
CA VAL A 279 18.19 -2.21 0.94
C VAL A 279 19.20 -1.90 2.04
N PHE A 280 19.27 -0.66 2.51
CA PHE A 280 20.12 -0.28 3.64
C PHE A 280 19.68 -0.99 4.93
N GLU A 281 18.38 -1.13 5.18
CA GLU A 281 17.87 -1.88 6.34
C GLU A 281 18.38 -3.31 6.35
N LEU A 282 18.16 -4.06 5.27
CA LEU A 282 18.61 -5.46 5.21
C LEU A 282 20.14 -5.59 5.18
N GLY A 283 20.85 -4.64 4.57
CA GLY A 283 22.31 -4.65 4.54
C GLY A 283 22.93 -4.36 5.91
N CYS A 284 22.47 -3.31 6.58
CA CYS A 284 22.91 -2.91 7.92
C CYS A 284 22.52 -3.94 8.99
N ASP A 285 21.38 -4.62 8.84
CA ASP A 285 20.99 -5.73 9.73
C ASP A 285 22.03 -6.88 9.75
N TYR A 286 22.80 -7.05 8.68
CA TYR A 286 23.91 -8.00 8.63
C TYR A 286 25.24 -7.37 9.03
N GLN A 287 25.52 -6.14 8.56
CA GLN A 287 26.80 -5.47 8.73
C GLN A 287 26.63 -3.94 8.75
N ASP A 288 26.97 -3.31 9.89
CA ASP A 288 26.69 -1.89 10.16
C ASP A 288 27.32 -0.89 9.15
N ASP A 289 28.47 -1.23 8.54
CA ASP A 289 29.16 -0.36 7.56
C ASP A 289 28.69 -0.53 6.11
N PHE A 290 27.60 -1.29 5.89
CA PHE A 290 27.02 -1.48 4.56
C PHE A 290 26.69 -0.15 3.87
N GLY A 291 27.24 0.06 2.68
CA GLY A 291 26.97 1.25 1.87
C GLY A 291 27.61 2.54 2.37
N GLU A 292 28.51 2.51 3.37
CA GLU A 292 29.21 3.70 3.89
C GLU A 292 29.89 4.53 2.78
N ASN A 293 30.49 3.86 1.79
CA ASN A 293 31.16 4.53 0.66
C ASN A 293 30.22 5.43 -0.18
N LEU A 294 28.91 5.19 -0.17
CA LEU A 294 27.91 5.96 -0.93
C LEU A 294 27.15 6.97 -0.04
N LYS A 295 27.30 6.86 1.29
CA LYS A 295 26.43 7.51 2.26
C LYS A 295 26.45 9.03 2.15
N ASP A 296 27.63 9.64 2.08
CA ASP A 296 27.78 11.10 2.00
C ASP A 296 27.09 11.69 0.75
N ASP A 297 27.37 11.10 -0.42
CA ASP A 297 26.75 11.52 -1.69
C ASP A 297 25.22 11.30 -1.66
N LEU A 298 24.76 10.20 -1.08
CA LEU A 298 23.35 9.89 -0.96
C LEU A 298 22.64 10.87 -0.03
N VAL A 299 23.23 11.20 1.13
CA VAL A 299 22.71 12.18 2.09
C VAL A 299 22.52 13.55 1.43
N GLU A 300 23.48 14.00 0.60
CA GLU A 300 23.34 15.27 -0.12
C GLU A 300 22.11 15.26 -1.04
N VAL A 301 21.94 14.19 -1.83
CA VAL A 301 20.80 14.05 -2.76
C VAL A 301 19.47 13.99 -2.00
N LEU A 302 19.40 13.19 -0.93
CA LEU A 302 18.21 13.05 -0.09
C LEU A 302 17.83 14.37 0.58
N HIS A 303 18.81 15.13 1.08
CA HIS A 303 18.59 16.45 1.68
C HIS A 303 17.99 17.44 0.67
N GLN A 304 18.48 17.45 -0.58
CA GLN A 304 17.90 18.27 -1.63
C GLN A 304 16.43 17.90 -1.93
N LEU A 305 16.11 16.61 -1.94
CA LEU A 305 14.73 16.12 -2.17
C LEU A 305 13.80 16.40 -0.98
N ALA A 306 14.31 16.31 0.25
CA ALA A 306 13.60 16.58 1.50
C ALA A 306 13.29 18.07 1.71
N THR A 307 14.09 18.96 1.13
CA THR A 307 13.94 20.43 1.23
C THR A 307 13.40 21.08 -0.04
N ASP A 308 13.03 20.26 -1.04
CA ASP A 308 12.67 20.70 -2.38
C ASP A 308 11.65 21.86 -2.40
N SER A 309 12.02 22.94 -3.08
CA SER A 309 11.24 24.18 -3.20
C SER A 309 10.77 24.46 -4.64
N HIS A 310 10.99 23.55 -5.59
CA HIS A 310 10.68 23.75 -7.00
C HIS A 310 9.19 24.04 -7.24
N LYS A 311 8.87 25.33 -7.42
CA LYS A 311 7.47 25.82 -7.53
C LYS A 311 6.72 25.33 -8.77
N TYR A 312 7.43 24.83 -9.79
CA TYR A 312 6.83 24.27 -11.00
C TYR A 312 6.19 22.89 -10.80
N ARG A 313 6.50 22.18 -9.70
CA ARG A 313 5.84 20.91 -9.33
C ARG A 313 4.46 21.17 -8.70
N ALA A 314 3.58 20.18 -8.63
CA ALA A 314 2.32 20.37 -7.92
C ALA A 314 2.55 20.51 -6.40
N LYS A 315 1.65 21.21 -5.70
CA LYS A 315 1.78 21.41 -4.24
C LYS A 315 1.66 20.09 -3.46
N LYS A 316 0.76 19.20 -3.91
CA LYS A 316 0.55 17.85 -3.37
C LYS A 316 1.84 17.03 -3.48
N ASP A 317 2.38 16.95 -4.69
CA ASP A 317 3.63 16.26 -5.02
C ASP A 317 4.81 16.71 -4.16
N ARG A 318 5.03 18.02 -4.03
CA ARG A 318 6.10 18.55 -3.16
C ARG A 318 5.90 18.21 -1.69
N LYS A 319 4.65 18.14 -1.22
CA LYS A 319 4.36 17.80 0.18
C LYS A 319 4.70 16.33 0.43
N GLN A 320 4.22 15.45 -0.45
CA GLN A 320 4.49 14.02 -0.41
C GLN A 320 5.99 13.72 -0.50
N GLN A 321 6.67 14.30 -1.49
CA GLN A 321 8.12 14.11 -1.68
C GLN A 321 8.89 14.47 -0.40
N ARG A 322 8.64 15.66 0.15
CA ARG A 322 9.36 16.11 1.36
C ARG A 322 8.99 15.30 2.59
N ALA A 323 7.78 14.77 2.69
CA ALA A 323 7.43 13.87 3.79
C ALA A 323 8.29 12.60 3.71
N THR A 324 8.21 11.88 2.59
CA THR A 324 8.95 10.62 2.40
C THR A 324 10.46 10.81 2.49
N PHE A 325 11.03 11.80 1.81
CA PHE A 325 12.48 11.99 1.83
C PHE A 325 13.04 12.53 3.13
N ARG A 326 12.21 13.13 4.01
CA ARG A 326 12.65 13.42 5.38
C ARG A 326 12.77 12.14 6.20
N ASP A 327 11.84 11.20 6.04
CA ASP A 327 11.89 9.93 6.76
C ASP A 327 13.07 9.07 6.24
N VAL A 328 13.26 9.00 4.91
CA VAL A 328 14.40 8.27 4.32
C VAL A 328 15.73 8.92 4.70
N LEU A 329 15.85 10.25 4.61
CA LEU A 329 17.08 10.95 5.00
C LEU A 329 17.40 10.70 6.48
N HIS A 330 16.41 10.87 7.37
CA HIS A 330 16.61 10.64 8.79
C HIS A 330 17.11 9.22 9.06
N TYR A 331 16.47 8.21 8.42
CA TYR A 331 16.89 6.84 8.54
C TYR A 331 18.33 6.59 8.07
N ILE A 332 18.72 7.11 6.89
CA ILE A 332 20.08 6.93 6.36
C ILE A 332 21.13 7.63 7.25
N GLU A 333 20.79 8.74 7.90
CA GLU A 333 21.70 9.47 8.80
C GLU A 333 21.82 8.83 10.19
N SER A 334 20.72 8.42 10.82
CA SER A 334 20.68 7.97 12.22
C SER A 334 20.55 6.47 12.41
N GLY A 335 20.13 5.73 11.38
CA GLY A 335 19.72 4.32 11.49
C GLY A 335 18.35 4.13 12.17
N GLU A 336 17.66 5.21 12.55
CA GLU A 336 16.38 5.11 13.26
C GLU A 336 15.19 5.05 12.29
N VAL A 337 14.41 3.98 12.38
CA VAL A 337 13.15 3.85 11.64
C VAL A 337 12.02 4.47 12.48
N PRO A 338 11.25 5.44 11.97
CA PRO A 338 10.11 5.96 12.71
C PRO A 338 9.07 4.84 12.96
N GLU A 339 8.49 4.76 14.15
CA GLU A 339 7.41 3.78 14.39
C GLU A 339 6.08 4.29 13.83
N LEU A 340 5.38 3.47 13.04
CA LEU A 340 4.01 3.76 12.58
C LEU A 340 3.02 2.73 13.14
N GLN A 341 1.98 3.22 13.82
CA GLN A 341 0.92 2.38 14.41
C GLN A 341 -0.36 2.43 13.57
N ILE A 342 -0.79 1.28 13.05
CA ILE A 342 -2.03 1.10 12.29
C ILE A 342 -3.06 0.39 13.18
N LYS A 343 -4.12 1.09 13.55
CA LYS A 343 -5.21 0.53 14.36
C LYS A 343 -6.30 -0.05 13.49
N PHE A 344 -6.65 -1.32 13.72
CA PHE A 344 -7.72 -2.03 13.04
C PHE A 344 -8.55 -2.80 14.07
N GLY A 345 -9.85 -2.52 14.14
CA GLY A 345 -10.70 -3.05 15.21
C GLY A 345 -10.19 -2.65 16.59
N GLN A 346 -9.79 -3.64 17.39
CA GLN A 346 -9.19 -3.46 18.73
C GLN A 346 -7.69 -3.76 18.77
N GLU A 347 -7.13 -4.12 17.63
CA GLU A 347 -5.74 -4.49 17.47
C GLU A 347 -4.94 -3.35 16.83
N CYS A 348 -3.62 -3.45 16.94
CA CYS A 348 -2.70 -2.46 16.40
C CYS A 348 -1.53 -3.18 15.73
N LEU A 349 -1.32 -2.90 14.45
CA LEU A 349 -0.13 -3.31 13.72
C LEU A 349 0.93 -2.23 13.90
N ILE A 350 2.11 -2.64 14.37
CA ILE A 350 3.28 -1.77 14.49
C ILE A 350 4.16 -2.00 13.25
N LEU A 351 4.44 -0.91 12.55
CA LEU A 351 5.33 -0.84 11.40
C LEU A 351 6.60 -0.11 11.82
N ASP A 352 7.55 -0.89 12.31
CA ASP A 352 8.83 -0.49 12.89
C ASP A 352 10.04 -0.73 11.97
N SER A 353 9.81 -1.23 10.75
CA SER A 353 10.85 -1.44 9.74
C SER A 353 10.37 -1.05 8.33
N TRP A 354 11.29 -0.68 7.44
CA TRP A 354 11.04 -0.40 6.03
C TRP A 354 10.57 -1.64 5.28
N VAL A 355 11.10 -2.83 5.62
CA VAL A 355 10.62 -4.11 5.10
C VAL A 355 9.13 -4.31 5.40
N ARG A 356 8.71 -4.18 6.68
CA ARG A 356 7.31 -4.35 7.08
C ARG A 356 6.40 -3.30 6.47
N ARG A 357 6.86 -2.04 6.42
CA ARG A 357 6.15 -0.94 5.74
C ARG A 357 5.94 -1.25 4.26
N LYS A 358 6.97 -1.72 3.56
CA LYS A 358 6.86 -2.05 2.14
C LYS A 358 5.83 -3.14 1.87
N GLN A 359 5.84 -4.20 2.67
CA GLN A 359 4.88 -5.29 2.57
C GLN A 359 3.45 -4.81 2.84
N TYR A 360 3.26 -3.98 3.88
CA TYR A 360 1.98 -3.36 4.20
C TYR A 360 1.45 -2.44 3.10
N ASP A 361 2.30 -1.56 2.57
CA ASP A 361 1.93 -0.61 1.52
C ASP A 361 1.57 -1.32 0.21
N ALA A 362 2.28 -2.41 -0.12
CA ALA A 362 1.97 -3.23 -1.29
C ALA A 362 0.58 -3.88 -1.18
N LEU A 363 0.19 -4.36 0.00
CA LEU A 363 -1.14 -4.90 0.25
C LEU A 363 -2.21 -3.80 0.27
N CYS A 364 -1.92 -2.63 0.82
CA CYS A 364 -2.81 -1.46 0.80
C CYS A 364 -3.13 -0.99 -0.62
N CYS A 365 -2.19 -1.10 -1.56
CA CYS A 365 -2.42 -0.75 -2.96
C CYS A 365 -3.57 -1.56 -3.60
N ILE A 366 -3.86 -2.75 -3.07
CA ILE A 366 -4.88 -3.66 -3.61
C ILE A 366 -6.14 -3.69 -2.73
N LEU A 367 -5.96 -3.77 -1.42
CA LEU A 367 -7.06 -3.91 -0.47
C LEU A 367 -7.65 -2.56 -0.06
N GLY A 368 -6.90 -1.46 -0.17
CA GLY A 368 -7.34 -0.14 0.24
C GLY A 368 -7.96 -0.17 1.65
N PRO A 369 -9.15 0.41 1.87
CA PRO A 369 -9.84 0.36 3.16
C PRO A 369 -10.18 -1.07 3.65
N GLY A 370 -10.25 -2.05 2.75
CA GLY A 370 -10.46 -3.46 3.07
C GLY A 370 -9.29 -4.11 3.80
N ILE A 371 -8.11 -3.47 3.86
CA ILE A 371 -6.96 -4.01 4.61
C ILE A 371 -7.32 -4.34 6.06
N ASN A 372 -8.19 -3.55 6.70
CA ASN A 372 -8.56 -3.74 8.10
C ASN A 372 -9.30 -5.06 8.35
N ILE A 373 -10.24 -5.44 7.48
CA ILE A 373 -10.95 -6.71 7.64
C ILE A 373 -9.99 -7.88 7.42
N HIS A 374 -9.07 -7.75 6.47
CA HIS A 374 -8.08 -8.78 6.20
C HIS A 374 -7.03 -8.91 7.33
N LEU A 375 -6.55 -7.82 7.91
CA LEU A 375 -5.69 -7.92 9.10
C LEU A 375 -6.40 -8.59 10.30
N SER A 376 -7.72 -8.41 10.43
CA SER A 376 -8.50 -9.08 11.48
C SER A 376 -8.78 -10.56 11.19
N GLU A 377 -9.10 -10.90 9.95
CA GLU A 377 -9.75 -12.17 9.62
C GLU A 377 -8.88 -13.13 8.79
N ASN A 378 -7.90 -12.61 8.04
CA ASN A 378 -7.15 -13.39 7.06
C ASN A 378 -5.89 -13.99 7.69
N ASP A 379 -5.87 -15.31 7.83
CA ASP A 379 -4.78 -16.03 8.50
C ASP A 379 -3.41 -15.77 7.86
N LEU A 380 -3.32 -15.68 6.53
CA LEU A 380 -2.07 -15.41 5.83
C LEU A 380 -1.53 -14.01 6.17
N LEU A 381 -2.40 -12.99 6.11
CA LEU A 381 -1.98 -11.63 6.45
C LEU A 381 -1.63 -11.49 7.94
N ARG A 382 -2.33 -12.23 8.81
CA ARG A 382 -1.98 -12.29 10.23
C ARG A 382 -0.63 -12.94 10.48
N ASP A 383 -0.28 -13.97 9.71
CA ASP A 383 1.03 -14.61 9.78
C ASP A 383 2.14 -13.69 9.27
N ILE A 384 1.97 -13.11 8.07
CA ILE A 384 2.92 -12.15 7.47
C ILE A 384 3.24 -11.00 8.44
N PHE A 385 2.23 -10.45 9.11
CA PHE A 385 2.41 -9.35 10.06
C PHE A 385 2.62 -9.79 11.51
N GLN A 386 2.67 -11.09 11.79
CA GLN A 386 2.86 -11.66 13.12
C GLN A 386 1.86 -11.12 14.16
N LEU A 387 0.60 -10.99 13.77
CA LEU A 387 -0.50 -10.48 14.61
C LEU A 387 -1.00 -11.52 15.63
N GLY A 388 -0.51 -12.76 15.55
CA GLY A 388 -0.94 -13.85 16.41
C GLY A 388 -2.36 -14.33 16.12
N THR A 389 -2.89 -15.17 17.02
CA THR A 389 -4.24 -15.74 16.89
C THR A 389 -5.30 -14.66 16.85
N LYS A 390 -6.30 -14.85 15.99
CA LYS A 390 -7.47 -13.97 15.89
C LYS A 390 -8.14 -13.77 17.26
N ILE A 391 -8.44 -12.53 17.61
CA ILE A 391 -9.22 -12.19 18.80
C ILE A 391 -10.71 -12.43 18.52
N LEU A 392 -11.35 -13.30 19.30
CA LEU A 392 -12.79 -13.57 19.18
C LEU A 392 -13.61 -12.50 19.91
N ILE A 393 -14.76 -12.12 19.36
CA ILE A 393 -15.65 -11.07 19.90
C ILE A 393 -16.11 -11.37 21.34
N ASN A 394 -16.15 -12.64 21.74
CA ASN A 394 -16.54 -13.02 23.11
C ASN A 394 -15.48 -12.64 24.16
N ASP A 395 -14.18 -12.67 23.80
CA ASP A 395 -13.08 -12.27 24.70
C ASP A 395 -13.07 -10.75 24.95
N ILE A 396 -13.64 -9.99 24.02
CA ILE A 396 -13.72 -8.52 24.04
C ILE A 396 -14.67 -8.00 25.13
N SER A 397 -15.72 -8.77 25.47
CA SER A 397 -16.70 -8.37 26.49
C SER A 397 -16.07 -8.18 27.88
N ILE A 398 -14.90 -8.80 28.12
CA ILE A 398 -14.22 -8.85 29.41
C ILE A 398 -13.30 -7.64 29.65
N GLN A 399 -12.92 -6.87 28.61
CA GLN A 399 -11.91 -5.79 28.70
C GLN A 399 -12.39 -4.38 28.32
N ARG A 400 -13.70 -4.12 28.27
CA ARG A 400 -14.19 -2.77 27.92
C ARG A 400 -13.93 -1.77 29.06
N GLN A 401 -12.95 -0.89 28.86
CA GLN A 401 -12.76 0.30 29.72
C GLN A 401 -14.03 1.14 29.76
N THR A 402 -14.46 1.47 30.98
CA THR A 402 -15.62 2.31 31.21
C THR A 402 -15.42 3.71 30.60
N LYS A 403 -16.52 4.40 30.29
CA LYS A 403 -16.47 5.78 29.79
C LYS A 403 -15.71 6.72 30.74
N LEU A 404 -15.83 6.47 32.05
CA LEU A 404 -15.14 7.23 33.08
C LEU A 404 -13.63 6.97 33.05
N GLU A 405 -13.19 5.71 32.96
CA GLU A 405 -11.77 5.37 32.87
C GLU A 405 -11.12 6.00 31.63
N ARG A 406 -11.75 5.89 30.45
CA ARG A 406 -11.26 6.56 29.23
C ARG A 406 -11.16 8.07 29.42
N HIS A 407 -12.14 8.71 30.05
CA HIS A 407 -12.09 10.15 30.32
C HIS A 407 -10.94 10.52 31.27
N LEU A 408 -10.72 9.75 32.34
CA LEU A 408 -9.65 9.99 33.31
C LEU A 408 -8.26 9.78 32.69
N VAL A 409 -8.06 8.72 31.91
CA VAL A 409 -6.80 8.47 31.19
C VAL A 409 -6.51 9.61 30.20
N ASN A 410 -7.51 10.02 29.42
CA ASN A 410 -7.35 11.13 28.48
C ASN A 410 -7.08 12.47 29.19
N ALA A 411 -7.74 12.74 30.32
CA ALA A 411 -7.51 13.93 31.12
C ALA A 411 -6.09 13.95 31.74
N ALA A 412 -5.63 12.81 32.25
CA ALA A 412 -4.27 12.64 32.75
C ALA A 412 -3.22 12.86 31.64
N ALA A 413 -3.41 12.25 30.47
CA ALA A 413 -2.54 12.43 29.32
C ALA A 413 -2.55 13.89 28.81
N PHE A 414 -3.71 14.55 28.78
CA PHE A 414 -3.82 15.97 28.43
C PHE A 414 -3.08 16.87 29.42
N LYS A 415 -3.23 16.62 30.73
CA LYS A 415 -2.52 17.36 31.78
C LYS A 415 -1.01 17.17 31.67
N ALA A 416 -0.54 15.93 31.49
CA ALA A 416 0.87 15.62 31.29
C ALA A 416 1.45 16.32 30.06
N ARG A 417 0.77 16.29 28.91
CA ARG A 417 1.16 17.03 27.70
C ARG A 417 1.22 18.53 27.93
N THR A 418 0.25 19.09 28.64
CA THR A 418 0.21 20.53 28.94
C THR A 418 1.39 20.96 29.81
N ILE A 419 1.70 20.20 30.87
CA ILE A 419 2.84 20.45 31.76
C ILE A 419 4.19 20.31 31.03
N SER A 420 4.32 19.28 30.17
CA SER A 420 5.55 19.10 29.39
C SER A 420 5.76 20.25 28.40
N ARG A 421 4.69 20.68 27.71
CA ARG A 421 4.76 21.77 26.72
C ARG A 421 4.93 23.14 27.35
N SER A 422 4.42 23.40 28.56
CA SER A 422 4.57 24.70 29.22
C SER A 422 6.03 25.05 29.47
N LYS A 423 6.89 24.06 29.74
CA LYS A 423 8.35 24.25 29.88
C LYS A 423 9.03 24.81 28.63
N ASN A 424 8.43 24.60 27.46
CA ASN A 424 8.99 24.99 26.16
C ASN A 424 8.18 26.08 25.45
N ARG A 425 7.07 26.54 26.03
CA ARG A 425 6.17 27.54 25.41
C ARG A 425 6.81 28.92 25.33
N ASP A 426 7.65 29.25 26.29
CA ASP A 426 8.25 30.58 26.42
C ASP A 426 9.59 30.71 25.64
N LYS A 427 9.96 29.71 24.83
CA LYS A 427 11.20 29.72 24.02
C LYS A 427 11.25 30.79 22.92
N ARG A 428 10.11 31.43 22.61
CA ARG A 428 10.00 32.52 21.64
C ARG A 428 9.36 33.78 22.23
N SER A 429 9.29 33.87 23.56
CA SER A 429 8.88 35.12 24.20
C SER A 429 10.04 36.10 24.12
N ASP A 430 9.78 37.31 23.63
CA ASP A 430 10.75 38.41 23.60
C ASP A 430 10.97 39.04 25.00
N PHE A 431 10.86 38.25 26.08
CA PHE A 431 10.95 38.68 27.47
C PHE A 431 12.26 38.27 28.13
#